data_AF-A0A7W5VQA4-F1
#
_entry.id   AF-A0A7W5VQA4-F1
#
_cell.length_a   1.000
_cell.length_b   1.000
_cell.length_c   1.000
_cell.angle_alpha   90.00
_cell.angle_beta   90.00
_cell.angle_gamma   90.00
#
_symmetry.space_group_name_H-M   'P 1'
#
loop_
_entity.id
_entity.type
_entity.pdbx_description
1 polymer ?
#
loop_
_entity_poly.entity_id
_entity_poly.type
_entity_poly.pdbx_seq_one_letter_code
_entity_poly.pdbx_strand_id
1 'polypeptide(L)' 'MMRLLSSQWKIDDVIGPIRLGLIGGGMEERLAQKAIEAALDVASPYALAVTSAEILRRFIMWETDDQPGEPQAGIAKES' A
#
# COMPACT_ATOMS: atom_id res chain seq x y z
N MET A 1 -0.75 -0.20 -12.89
CA MET A 1 -1.29 -1.57 -12.95
C MET A 1 -0.79 -2.39 -14.14
N MET A 2 -1.08 -2.01 -15.39
CA MET A 2 -0.68 -2.84 -16.56
C MET A 2 0.81 -3.15 -16.62
N ARG A 3 1.69 -2.20 -16.25
CA ARG A 3 3.14 -2.39 -16.24
C ARG A 3 3.63 -3.38 -15.15
N LEU A 4 2.96 -3.46 -14.01
CA LEU A 4 3.23 -4.44 -12.94
C LEU A 4 2.82 -5.86 -13.36
N LEU A 5 1.67 -5.96 -14.02
CA LEU A 5 1.10 -7.23 -14.46
C LEU A 5 1.76 -7.78 -15.74
N SER A 6 2.45 -6.94 -16.52
CA SER A 6 3.15 -7.33 -17.75
C SER A 6 4.64 -7.62 -17.59
N SER A 7 5.14 -7.67 -16.35
CA SER A 7 6.58 -7.84 -16.04
C SER A 7 7.49 -6.75 -16.65
N GLN A 8 6.95 -5.60 -17.06
CA GLN A 8 7.72 -4.45 -17.57
C GLN A 8 7.92 -3.38 -16.49
N TRP A 9 7.82 -3.76 -15.22
CA TRP A 9 7.88 -2.85 -14.08
C TRP A 9 9.30 -2.47 -13.70
N LYS A 10 9.43 -1.26 -13.16
CA LYS A 10 10.64 -0.79 -12.48
C LYS A 10 10.55 -1.12 -11.00
N ILE A 11 11.68 -1.17 -10.31
CA ILE A 11 11.71 -1.50 -8.89
C ILE A 11 10.85 -0.55 -8.03
N ASP A 12 10.78 0.73 -8.41
CA ASP A 12 9.94 1.73 -7.73
C ASP A 12 8.43 1.48 -7.90
N ASP A 13 8.02 0.82 -9.00
CA ASP A 13 6.62 0.42 -9.20
C ASP A 13 6.19 -0.66 -8.19
N VAL A 14 7.15 -1.41 -7.65
CA VAL A 14 6.92 -2.43 -6.62
C VAL A 14 7.03 -1.81 -5.23
N ILE A 15 8.12 -1.09 -4.97
CA ILE A 15 8.42 -0.55 -3.64
C ILE A 15 7.48 0.59 -3.27
N GLY A 16 7.26 1.52 -4.19
CA GLY A 16 6.52 2.76 -3.94
C GLY A 16 5.12 2.51 -3.38
N PRO A 17 4.28 1.68 -4.03
CA PRO A 17 2.93 1.42 -3.55
C PRO A 17 2.89 0.75 -2.18
N ILE A 18 3.79 -0.19 -1.89
CA ILE A 18 3.83 -0.85 -0.58
C ILE A 18 4.22 0.15 0.50
N ARG A 19 5.26 0.96 0.28
CA ARG A 19 5.70 1.99 1.23
C ARG A 19 4.59 3.01 1.50
N LEU A 20 3.96 3.51 0.44
CA LEU A 20 2.87 4.48 0.55
C LEU A 20 1.63 3.87 1.21
N GLY A 21 1.33 2.58 0.94
CA GLY A 21 0.26 1.86 1.61
C GLY A 21 0.47 1.73 3.12
N LEU A 22 1.71 1.46 3.56
CA LEU A 22 2.08 1.42 4.97
C LEU A 22 1.90 2.79 5.64
N ILE A 23 2.36 3.86 4.98
CA ILE A 23 2.20 5.25 5.47
C ILE A 23 0.72 5.63 5.54
N GLY A 24 -0.05 5.33 4.50
CA GLY A 24 -1.50 5.54 4.47
C GLY A 24 -2.24 4.75 5.53
N GLY A 25 -1.70 3.61 5.95
CA GLY A 25 -2.20 2.81 7.08
C GLY A 25 -1.75 3.29 8.47
N GLY A 26 -1.08 4.44 8.56
CA GLY A 26 -0.67 5.06 9.84
C GLY A 26 0.76 4.75 10.29
N MET A 27 1.57 4.06 9.48
CA MET A 27 2.98 3.85 9.79
C MET A 27 3.79 5.13 9.55
N GLU A 28 4.73 5.45 10.45
CA GLU A 28 5.65 6.56 10.25
C GLU A 28 6.59 6.29 9.04
N GLU A 29 6.97 7.34 8.31
CA GLU A 29 7.68 7.24 7.04
C GLU A 29 9.00 6.46 7.13
N ARG A 30 9.84 6.74 8.14
CA ARG A 30 11.10 6.04 8.35
C ARG A 30 10.90 4.58 8.74
N LEU A 31 9.86 4.27 9.51
CA LEU A 31 9.48 2.88 9.82
C LEU A 31 9.00 2.14 8.57
N ALA A 32 8.19 2.78 7.71
CA ALA A 32 7.75 2.20 6.45
C ALA A 32 8.93 1.91 5.50
N GLN A 33 9.90 2.82 5.42
CA GLN A 33 11.12 2.61 4.64
C GLN A 33 11.92 1.41 5.15
N LYS A 34 12.14 1.31 6.47
CA LYS A 34 12.83 0.16 7.08
C LYS A 34 12.10 -1.17 6.87
N ALA A 35 10.76 -1.15 6.93
CA ALA A 35 9.96 -2.35 6.71
C ALA A 35 10.12 -2.89 5.28
N ILE A 36 10.19 -1.99 4.29
CA ILE A 36 10.49 -2.38 2.90
C ILE A 36 11.90 -2.94 2.77
N GLU A 37 12.90 -2.29 3.36
CA GLU A 37 14.28 -2.77 3.31
C GLU A 37 14.38 -4.19 3.89
N ALA A 38 13.79 -4.41 5.07
CA ALA A 38 13.74 -5.73 5.69
C ALA A 38 12.97 -6.77 4.85
N ALA A 39 11.91 -6.36 4.14
CA ALA A 39 11.18 -7.26 3.24
C ALA A 39 12.04 -7.66 2.03
N LEU A 40 12.86 -6.74 1.52
CA LEU A 40 13.77 -6.99 0.39
C LEU A 40 14.98 -7.86 0.78
N ASP A 41 15.35 -7.91 2.05
CA ASP A 41 16.38 -8.83 2.55
C ASP A 41 15.95 -10.30 2.48
N VAL A 42 14.63 -10.57 2.50
CA VAL A 42 14.09 -11.94 2.55
C VAL A 42 13.29 -12.34 1.31
N ALA A 43 12.88 -11.37 0.48
CA ALA A 43 12.06 -11.62 -0.70
C ALA A 43 12.56 -10.82 -1.92
N SER A 44 12.51 -11.45 -3.10
CA SER A 44 12.80 -10.73 -4.34
C SER A 44 11.70 -9.70 -4.65
N PRO A 45 12.03 -8.58 -5.32
CA PRO A 45 11.01 -7.62 -5.77
C PRO A 45 9.91 -8.26 -6.63
N TYR A 46 10.23 -9.33 -7.36
CA TYR A 46 9.25 -10.08 -8.13
C TYR A 46 8.14 -10.67 -7.24
N ALA A 47 8.50 -11.23 -6.08
CA ALA A 47 7.52 -11.74 -5.12
C ALA A 47 6.61 -10.64 -4.55
N LEU A 48 7.12 -9.41 -4.45
CA LEU A 48 6.37 -8.26 -3.94
C LEU A 48 5.50 -7.57 -5.01
N ALA A 49 5.70 -7.86 -6.29
CA ALA A 49 4.97 -7.21 -7.39
C ALA A 49 3.46 -7.47 -7.33
N VAL A 50 3.04 -8.67 -6.92
CA VAL A 50 1.62 -9.02 -6.74
C VAL A 50 1.01 -8.22 -5.59
N THR A 51 1.71 -8.12 -4.46
CA THR A 51 1.27 -7.31 -3.31
C THR A 51 1.14 -5.84 -3.69
N SER A 52 2.12 -5.28 -4.42
CA SER A 52 2.06 -3.92 -4.93
C SER A 52 0.84 -3.70 -5.83
N ALA A 53 0.56 -4.63 -6.75
CA ALA A 53 -0.61 -4.57 -7.61
C ALA A 53 -1.92 -4.59 -6.82
N GLU A 54 -2.03 -5.44 -5.79
CA GLU A 54 -3.24 -5.51 -4.96
C GLU A 54 -3.44 -4.24 -4.13
N ILE A 55 -2.38 -3.65 -3.56
CA ILE A 55 -2.45 -2.36 -2.84
C ILE A 55 -2.96 -1.26 -3.78
N LEU A 56 -2.40 -1.18 -4.99
CA LEU A 56 -2.87 -0.22 -6.00
C LEU A 56 -4.32 -0.47 -6.40
N ARG A 57 -4.73 -1.73 -6.54
CA ARG A 57 -6.11 -2.09 -6.89
C ARG A 57 -7.07 -1.55 -5.86
N ARG A 58 -6.84 -1.86 -4.59
CA ARG A 58 -7.72 -1.48 -3.49
C ARG A 58 -7.83 0.04 -3.36
N PHE A 59 -6.70 0.72 -3.49
CA PHE A 59 -6.66 2.19 -3.47
C PHE A 59 -7.45 2.81 -4.62
N ILE A 60 -7.29 2.30 -5.86
CA ILE A 60 -8.00 2.82 -7.04
C ILE A 60 -9.49 2.51 -6.98
N MET A 61 -9.86 1.32 -6.51
CA MET A 61 -11.25 0.85 -6.49
C MET A 61 -12.03 1.32 -5.26
N TRP A 62 -11.38 2.05 -4.35
CA TRP A 62 -11.98 2.45 -3.06
C TRP A 62 -12.48 1.23 -2.25
N GLU A 63 -11.82 0.08 -2.41
CA GLU A 63 -12.14 -1.19 -1.69
C GLU A 63 -11.55 -1.22 -0.27
N THR A 64 -11.11 -0.07 0.25
CA THR A 64 -10.64 0.04 1.63
C THR A 64 -11.83 0.30 2.55
N ASP A 65 -11.97 -0.50 3.61
CA ASP A 65 -12.80 -0.14 4.76
C ASP A 65 -12.37 1.24 5.30
N ASP A 66 -13.28 1.97 5.95
CA ASP A 66 -12.98 3.25 6.63
C ASP A 66 -11.65 3.12 7.41
N GLN A 67 -10.76 4.11 7.27
CA GLN A 67 -9.47 4.07 7.94
C GLN A 67 -9.66 3.83 9.45
N PRO A 68 -8.86 2.96 10.09
CA PRO A 68 -8.92 2.81 11.54
C PRO A 68 -8.64 4.16 12.21
N GLY A 69 -9.68 4.78 12.78
CA GLY A 69 -9.59 6.11 13.40
C GLY A 69 -10.44 7.20 12.75
N GLU A 70 -10.99 6.98 11.55
CA GLU A 70 -12.07 7.84 11.04
C GLU A 70 -13.40 7.43 11.68
N PRO A 71 -14.21 8.39 12.18
CA PRO A 71 -15.56 8.07 12.63
C PRO A 71 -16.34 7.52 11.44
N GLN A 72 -17.02 6.38 11.64
CA GLN A 72 -17.85 5.73 10.63
C GLN A 72 -18.71 6.78 9.92
N ALA A 73 -18.64 6.84 8.59
CA ALA A 73 -19.44 7.79 7.83
C ALA A 73 -20.94 7.53 8.12
N GLY A 74 -21.61 8.50 8.77
CA GLY A 74 -23.03 8.42 9.13
C GLY A 74 -23.37 8.48 10.62
N ILE A 75 -22.39 8.55 11.54
CA ILE A 75 -22.70 8.86 12.95
C ILE A 75 -22.87 10.38 13.10
N ALA A 76 -24.08 10.87 12.79
CA ALA A 76 -24.48 12.23 13.06
C ALA A 76 -24.23 12.60 14.53
N LYS A 77 -23.48 13.68 14.77
CA LYS A 77 -23.76 14.54 15.91
C LYS A 77 -24.41 15.80 15.36
N GLU A 78 -25.74 15.73 15.22
CA GLU A 78 -26.52 16.93 15.52
C GLU A 78 -26.25 17.26 16.99
N SER A 79 -25.78 18.48 17.23
CA SER A 79 -25.66 19.11 18.55
C SER A 79 -26.27 20.49 18.44
#